data_AF-X1JDV6-F1
#
_entry.id   AF-X1JDV6-F1
#
_cell.length_a   1.000
_cell.length_b   1.000
_cell.length_c   1.000
_cell.angle_alpha   90.00
_cell.angle_beta   90.00
_cell.angle_gamma   90.00
#
_symmetry.space_group_name_H-M   'P 1'
#
loop_
_entity.id
_entity.type
_entity.pdbx_description
1 polymer ?
#
loop_
_entity_poly.entity_id
_entity_poly.type
_entity_poly.pdbx_seq_one_letter_code
_entity_poly.pdbx_strand_id
1 'polypeptide(L)'
;MGGIILIIVVIFTNVMIIKVATAALKLTGLDERTASFQALSALTGTGFTTRESELIISQPMRRRIVSILMIVGHAGLIAVIAGLASSFLTITSPWSTLRFVILIVAIYLIFRMATHTRLARFLSKKIE
;
A
#
# COMPACT_ATOMS: atom_id res chain seq x y z
N MET A 1 9.22 5.83 -19.14
CA MET A 1 8.83 6.74 -18.04
C MET A 1 7.52 6.32 -17.38
N GLY A 2 6.52 5.83 -18.15
CA GLY A 2 5.22 5.39 -17.60
C GLY A 2 5.32 4.37 -16.46
N GLY A 3 6.09 3.30 -16.59
CA GLY A 3 6.20 2.27 -15.54
C GLY A 3 6.76 2.77 -14.20
N ILE A 4 7.68 3.74 -14.22
CA ILE A 4 8.28 4.32 -12.99
C ILE A 4 7.23 5.17 -12.27
N ILE A 5 6.57 6.06 -13.01
CA ILE A 5 5.51 6.92 -12.50
C ILE A 5 4.38 6.04 -11.93
N LEU A 6 4.04 4.96 -12.62
CA LEU A 6 3.04 4.00 -12.19
C LEU A 6 3.39 3.36 -10.84
N ILE A 7 4.62 2.87 -10.64
CA ILE A 7 5.05 2.31 -9.35
C ILE A 7 4.91 3.34 -8.22
N ILE A 8 5.38 4.56 -8.45
CA ILE A 8 5.34 5.63 -7.42
C ILE A 8 3.90 5.94 -7.02
N VAL A 9 3.02 6.10 -8.01
CA VAL A 9 1.60 6.39 -7.80
C VAL A 9 0.91 5.24 -7.06
N VAL A 10 1.20 4.00 -7.43
CA VAL A 10 0.62 2.82 -6.76
C VAL A 10 1.07 2.73 -5.32
N ILE A 11 2.38 2.86 -5.04
CA ILE A 11 2.89 2.79 -3.66
C ILE A 11 2.24 3.89 -2.80
N PHE A 12 2.19 5.12 -3.33
CA PHE A 12 1.54 6.24 -2.65
C PHE A 12 0.05 5.94 -2.36
N THR A 13 -0.66 5.42 -3.36
CA THR A 13 -2.09 5.09 -3.25
C THR A 13 -2.33 3.98 -2.22
N ASN A 14 -1.51 2.93 -2.22
CA ASN A 14 -1.59 1.84 -1.23
C ASN A 14 -1.38 2.35 0.19
N VAL A 15 -0.40 3.23 0.42
CA VAL A 15 -0.17 3.83 1.75
C VAL A 15 -1.38 4.65 2.21
N MET A 16 -2.01 5.42 1.31
CA MET A 16 -3.22 6.18 1.63
C MET A 16 -4.41 5.27 1.94
N ILE A 17 -4.60 4.20 1.15
CA ILE A 17 -5.64 3.20 1.39
C ILE A 17 -5.47 2.57 2.78
N ILE A 18 -4.25 2.17 3.16
CA ILE A 18 -3.98 1.61 4.48
C ILE A 18 -4.36 2.60 5.57
N LYS A 19 -3.94 3.87 5.47
CA LYS A 19 -4.26 4.89 6.48
C LYS A 19 -5.75 5.11 6.67
N VAL A 20 -6.50 5.21 5.57
CA VAL A 20 -7.96 5.39 5.60
C VAL A 20 -8.63 4.16 6.22
N ALA A 21 -8.20 2.96 5.82
CA ALA A 21 -8.72 1.72 6.39
C ALA A 21 -8.41 1.56 7.88
N THR A 22 -7.20 1.91 8.31
CA THR A 22 -6.83 1.93 9.74
C THR A 22 -7.74 2.86 10.52
N ALA A 23 -7.96 4.09 10.04
CA ALA A 23 -8.88 5.02 10.68
C ALA A 23 -10.32 4.45 10.75
N ALA A 24 -10.81 3.88 9.65
CA ALA A 24 -12.14 3.26 9.62
C ALA A 24 -12.26 2.09 10.62
N LEU A 25 -11.25 1.23 10.70
CA LEU A 25 -11.20 0.10 11.64
C LEU A 25 -11.14 0.59 13.10
N LYS A 26 -10.39 1.64 13.39
CA LYS A 26 -10.37 2.27 14.73
C LYS A 26 -11.73 2.82 15.14
N LEU A 27 -12.45 3.46 14.22
CA LEU A 27 -13.81 3.96 14.49
C LEU A 27 -14.78 2.83 14.87
N THR A 28 -14.50 1.59 14.46
CA THR A 28 -15.29 0.43 14.91
C THR A 28 -14.89 -0.09 16.29
N GLY A 29 -13.88 0.49 16.95
CA GLY A 29 -13.43 0.13 18.31
C GLY A 29 -12.20 -0.78 18.36
N LEU A 30 -11.42 -0.92 17.28
CA LEU A 30 -10.10 -1.57 17.34
C LEU A 30 -9.03 -0.59 17.82
N ASP A 31 -8.02 -1.10 18.54
CA ASP A 31 -6.85 -0.29 18.88
C ASP A 31 -6.01 0.01 17.63
N GLU A 32 -5.17 1.05 17.72
CA GLU A 32 -4.32 1.51 16.61
C GLU A 32 -3.41 0.42 16.04
N ARG A 33 -2.83 -0.42 16.90
CA ARG A 33 -1.84 -1.41 16.47
C ARG A 33 -2.52 -2.53 15.71
N THR A 34 -3.63 -3.06 16.24
CA THR A 34 -4.42 -4.08 15.54
C THR A 34 -5.06 -3.52 14.27
N ALA A 35 -5.64 -2.31 14.29
CA ALA A 35 -6.26 -1.73 13.11
C ALA A 35 -5.25 -1.47 11.97
N SER A 36 -4.04 -0.99 12.29
CA SER A 36 -3.00 -0.73 11.28
C SER A 36 -2.43 -2.01 10.71
N PHE A 37 -2.13 -2.99 11.56
CA PHE A 37 -1.62 -4.28 11.14
C PHE A 37 -2.63 -5.06 10.29
N GLN A 38 -3.92 -5.02 10.66
CA GLN A 38 -4.98 -5.70 9.92
C GLN A 38 -5.27 -5.01 8.58
N ALA A 39 -5.29 -3.67 8.52
CA ALA A 39 -5.43 -2.95 7.25
C ALA A 39 -4.29 -3.28 6.28
N LEU A 40 -3.05 -3.32 6.78
CA LEU A 40 -1.88 -3.70 5.99
C LEU A 40 -2.02 -5.14 5.49
N SER A 41 -2.27 -6.10 6.39
CA SER A 41 -2.37 -7.53 6.07
C SER A 41 -3.49 -7.84 5.08
N ALA A 42 -4.61 -7.13 5.20
CA ALA A 42 -5.74 -7.24 4.29
C ALA A 42 -5.39 -6.71 2.89
N LEU A 43 -4.73 -5.55 2.80
CA LEU A 43 -4.34 -4.98 1.51
C LEU A 43 -3.24 -5.81 0.81
N THR A 44 -2.31 -6.40 1.55
CA THR A 44 -1.27 -7.26 0.98
C THR A 44 -1.74 -8.67 0.69
N GLY A 45 -2.93 -9.05 1.16
CA GLY A 45 -3.47 -10.40 0.98
C GLY A 45 -2.69 -11.48 1.74
N THR A 46 -1.83 -11.10 2.69
CA THR A 46 -1.03 -12.07 3.48
C THR A 46 -1.94 -12.87 4.39
N GLY A 47 -2.88 -12.19 5.05
CA GLY A 47 -3.75 -12.78 6.06
C GLY A 47 -2.98 -13.34 7.27
N PHE A 48 -3.64 -13.47 8.41
CA PHE A 48 -3.09 -14.15 9.58
C PHE A 48 -4.21 -14.83 10.37
N THR A 49 -3.96 -16.04 10.84
CA THR A 49 -4.84 -16.75 11.79
C THR A 49 -4.43 -16.38 13.21
N THR A 50 -5.00 -15.30 13.74
CA THR A 50 -4.78 -14.87 15.13
C THR A 50 -6.11 -14.49 15.78
N ARG A 51 -6.14 -14.40 17.12
CA ARG A 51 -7.27 -13.86 17.88
C ARG A 51 -7.70 -12.48 17.37
N GLU A 52 -6.76 -11.67 16.86
CA GLU A 52 -7.09 -10.37 16.29
C GLU A 52 -7.93 -10.46 15.00
N SER A 53 -7.79 -11.53 14.22
CA SER A 53 -8.62 -11.76 13.04
C SER A 53 -10.06 -12.16 13.39
N GLU A 54 -10.29 -12.78 14.56
CA GLU A 54 -11.65 -13.04 15.07
C GLU A 54 -12.39 -11.73 15.36
N LEU A 55 -11.68 -10.69 15.81
CA LEU A 55 -12.25 -9.36 16.05
C LEU A 55 -12.78 -8.71 14.76
N ILE A 56 -12.30 -9.14 13.60
CA ILE A 56 -12.76 -8.63 12.31
C ILE A 56 -14.03 -9.36 11.86
N ILE A 57 -14.11 -10.67 12.09
CA ILE A 57 -15.25 -11.49 11.68
C ILE A 57 -16.48 -11.22 12.56
N SER A 58 -16.26 -10.87 13.84
CA SER A 58 -17.33 -10.64 14.82
C SER A 58 -18.23 -9.44 14.52
N GLN A 59 -17.74 -8.45 13.76
CA GLN A 59 -18.49 -7.23 13.42
C GLN A 59 -18.67 -7.11 11.89
N PRO A 60 -19.91 -7.09 11.35
CA PRO A 60 -20.15 -7.07 9.90
C PRO A 60 -19.49 -5.90 9.17
N MET A 61 -19.40 -4.73 9.83
CA MET A 61 -18.76 -3.54 9.27
C MET A 61 -17.25 -3.75 9.04
N ARG A 62 -16.54 -4.35 10.02
CA ARG A 62 -15.11 -4.64 9.92
C ARG A 62 -14.83 -5.63 8.80
N ARG A 63 -15.67 -6.68 8.71
CA ARG A 63 -15.62 -7.66 7.62
C ARG A 63 -15.73 -6.99 6.26
N ARG A 64 -16.68 -6.07 6.08
CA ARG A 64 -16.86 -5.35 4.80
C ARG A 64 -15.64 -4.51 4.42
N ILE A 65 -15.05 -3.79 5.37
CA ILE A 65 -13.82 -3.00 5.16
C ILE A 65 -12.68 -3.91 4.69
N VAL A 66 -12.45 -5.02 5.40
CA VAL A 66 -11.36 -5.96 5.10
C VAL A 66 -11.57 -6.67 3.77
N SER A 67 -12.79 -7.10 3.45
CA SER A 67 -13.09 -7.70 2.14
C SER A 67 -12.80 -6.75 0.98
N ILE A 68 -13.13 -5.46 1.11
CA ILE A 68 -12.81 -4.46 0.09
C ILE A 68 -11.29 -4.32 -0.06
N LEU A 69 -10.54 -4.25 1.05
CA LEU A 69 -9.07 -4.16 1.02
C LEU A 69 -8.43 -5.35 0.30
N MET A 70 -8.91 -6.57 0.56
CA MET A 70 -8.39 -7.78 -0.10
C MET A 70 -8.58 -7.74 -1.61
N ILE A 71 -9.74 -7.28 -2.08
CA ILE A 71 -10.05 -7.17 -3.53
C ILE A 71 -9.19 -6.06 -4.16
N VAL A 72 -9.13 -4.89 -3.53
CA VAL A 72 -8.36 -3.73 -4.02
C VAL A 72 -6.87 -4.05 -4.07
N GLY A 73 -6.34 -4.75 -3.07
CA GLY A 73 -4.95 -5.19 -3.01
C GLY A 73 -4.55 -6.06 -4.20
N HIS A 74 -5.33 -7.10 -4.48
CA HIS A 74 -5.10 -7.97 -5.63
C HIS A 74 -5.25 -7.23 -6.97
N ALA A 75 -6.29 -6.43 -7.13
CA ALA A 75 -6.51 -5.65 -8.35
C ALA A 75 -5.36 -4.66 -8.61
N GLY A 76 -4.89 -3.98 -7.57
CA GLY A 76 -3.75 -3.06 -7.63
C GLY A 76 -2.45 -3.76 -8.04
N LEU A 77 -2.19 -4.96 -7.48
CA LEU A 77 -1.02 -5.75 -7.85
C LEU A 77 -1.05 -6.18 -9.33
N ILE A 78 -2.21 -6.65 -9.82
CA ILE A 78 -2.38 -7.02 -11.24
C ILE A 78 -2.16 -5.81 -12.15
N ALA A 79 -2.72 -4.64 -11.80
CA ALA A 79 -2.54 -3.41 -12.56
C ALA A 79 -1.06 -2.98 -12.64
N VAL A 80 -0.31 -3.16 -11.55
CA VAL A 80 1.14 -2.89 -11.53
C VAL A 80 1.89 -3.84 -12.45
N ILE A 81 1.63 -5.14 -12.36
CA ILE A 81 2.29 -6.14 -13.21
C ILE A 81 1.99 -5.86 -14.68
N ALA A 82 0.72 -5.63 -15.04
CA ALA A 82 0.32 -5.33 -16.41
C ALA A 82 0.95 -4.03 -16.93
N GLY A 83 0.98 -2.97 -16.10
CA GLY A 83 1.61 -1.70 -16.42
C GLY A 83 3.12 -1.80 -16.60
N LEU A 84 3.79 -2.62 -15.77
CA LEU A 84 5.22 -2.87 -15.89
C LEU A 84 5.55 -3.71 -17.12
N ALA A 85 4.82 -4.80 -17.35
CA ALA A 85 4.98 -5.63 -18.54
C ALA A 85 4.83 -4.78 -19.83
N SER A 86 3.81 -3.92 -19.87
CA SER A 86 3.61 -2.97 -20.97
C SER A 86 4.76 -1.98 -21.13
N SER A 87 5.38 -1.56 -20.01
CA SER A 87 6.54 -0.67 -20.03
C SER A 87 7.84 -1.36 -20.51
N PHE A 88 7.93 -2.69 -20.45
CA PHE A 88 9.09 -3.46 -20.95
C PHE A 88 8.96 -3.88 -22.42
N LEU A 89 7.74 -3.97 -22.96
CA LEU A 89 7.49 -4.32 -24.37
C LEU A 89 7.89 -3.20 -25.36
N THR A 90 8.20 -1.99 -24.88
CA THR A 90 8.55 -0.82 -25.71
C THR A 90 10.06 -0.51 -25.74
N ILE A 91 10.92 -1.52 -25.52
CA ILE A 91 12.37 -1.32 -25.48
C ILE A 91 12.99 -1.48 -26.88
N THR A 92 12.99 -0.37 -27.62
CA THR A 92 13.94 -0.10 -28.69
C THR A 92 14.47 1.32 -28.53
N SER A 93 15.25 1.57 -27.47
CA SER A 93 15.95 2.87 -27.33
C SER A 93 17.18 2.79 -26.41
N PRO A 94 18.34 3.37 -26.80
CA PRO A 94 19.58 3.38 -26.01
C PRO A 94 19.44 3.98 -24.60
N TRP A 95 18.38 4.75 -24.34
CA TRP A 95 18.10 5.41 -23.06
C TRP A 95 17.47 4.49 -21.99
N SER A 96 17.31 3.19 -22.30
CA SER A 96 16.73 2.17 -21.40
C SER A 96 17.48 2.05 -20.07
N THR A 97 18.82 1.98 -20.11
CA THR A 97 19.67 1.78 -18.93
C THR A 97 19.57 2.93 -17.92
N LEU A 98 19.53 4.18 -18.41
CA LEU A 98 19.43 5.37 -17.57
C LEU A 98 18.09 5.42 -16.81
N ARG A 99 17.00 4.97 -17.45
CA ARG A 99 15.66 4.90 -16.83
C ARG A 99 15.62 3.88 -15.69
N PHE A 100 16.30 2.75 -15.83
CA PHE A 100 16.39 1.73 -14.79
C PHE A 100 17.13 2.23 -13.55
N VAL A 101 18.23 2.97 -13.74
CA VAL A 101 19.00 3.57 -12.64
C VAL A 101 18.16 4.60 -11.87
N ILE A 102 17.42 5.46 -12.59
CA ILE A 102 16.53 6.45 -11.97
C ILE A 102 15.42 5.77 -11.14
N LEU A 103 14.85 4.66 -11.63
CA LEU A 103 13.84 3.89 -10.90
C LEU A 103 14.39 3.36 -9.57
N ILE A 104 15.57 2.75 -9.58
CA ILE A 104 16.20 2.20 -8.38
C ILE A 104 16.47 3.30 -7.35
N VAL A 105 16.97 4.46 -7.80
CA VAL A 105 17.22 5.62 -6.93
C VAL A 105 15.93 6.19 -6.36
N ALA A 106 14.86 6.29 -7.17
CA ALA A 106 13.56 6.78 -6.70
C ALA A 106 12.92 5.84 -5.67
N ILE A 107 12.95 4.52 -5.90
CA ILE A 107 12.48 3.52 -4.94
C ILE A 107 13.30 3.60 -3.65
N TYR A 108 14.63 3.73 -3.75
CA TYR A 108 15.50 3.88 -2.58
C TYR A 108 15.14 5.12 -1.76
N LEU A 109 14.90 6.27 -2.40
CA LEU A 109 14.51 7.50 -1.73
C LEU A 109 13.13 7.38 -1.06
N ILE A 110 12.14 6.80 -1.74
CA ILE A 110 10.80 6.55 -1.17
C ILE A 110 10.91 5.62 0.04
N PHE A 111 11.67 4.53 -0.08
CA PHE A 111 11.89 3.60 1.02
C PHE A 111 12.58 4.28 2.21
N ARG A 112 13.62 5.08 1.97
CA ARG A 112 14.29 5.87 3.00
C ARG A 112 13.34 6.86 3.69
N MET A 113 12.48 7.48 2.91
CA MET A 113 11.53 8.49 3.39
C MET A 113 10.38 7.85 4.18
N ALA A 114 9.92 6.66 3.78
CA ALA A 114 8.94 5.87 4.51
C ALA A 114 9.51 5.27 5.81
N THR A 115 10.79 4.89 5.82
CA THR A 115 11.47 4.32 7.00
C THR A 115 11.98 5.38 7.98
N HIS A 116 12.18 6.63 7.56
CA HIS A 116 12.46 7.72 8.48
C HIS A 116 11.19 8.08 9.28
N THR A 117 11.16 7.62 10.54
CA THR A 117 10.18 7.86 11.62
C THR A 117 9.82 9.33 11.93
N ARG A 118 10.28 10.29 11.13
CA ARG A 118 9.93 11.72 11.20
C ARG A 118 8.73 12.07 10.33
N LEU A 119 8.53 11.41 9.18
CA LEU A 119 7.37 11.68 8.31
C LEU A 119 6.06 11.10 8.88
N ALA A 120 6.14 9.93 9.52
CA ALA A 120 5.00 9.35 10.24
C ALA A 120 4.52 10.29 11.37
N ARG A 121 5.44 10.95 12.08
CA ARG A 121 5.13 11.96 13.11
C ARG A 121 4.52 13.24 12.53
N PHE A 122 4.99 13.72 11.38
CA PHE A 122 4.48 14.97 10.79
C PHE A 122 3.07 14.82 10.22
N LEU A 123 2.73 13.64 9.69
CA LEU A 123 1.38 13.33 9.22
C LEU A 123 0.39 13.10 10.38
N SER A 124 0.84 12.57 11.52
CA SER A 124 0.01 12.47 12.73
C SER A 124 -0.35 13.85 13.29
N LYS A 125 0.59 14.81 13.25
CA LYS A 125 0.39 16.17 13.80
C LYS A 125 -0.52 17.08 12.98
N LYS A 126 -0.96 16.64 11.79
CA LYS A 126 -1.88 17.38 10.91
C LYS A 126 -3.25 16.72 10.82
N ILE A 127 -3.41 15.57 11.48
CA ILE A 127 -4.67 14.81 11.57
C ILE A 127 -5.28 14.94 12.99
N GLU A 128 -4.52 15.51 13.94
CA GLU A 128 -4.99 16.05 15.22
C GLU A 128 -5.21 17.56 15.08
#